data_AF-A0A2S7UE19-F1
#
_entry.id   AF-A0A2S7UE19-F1
#
_cell.length_a   1.000
_cell.length_b   1.000
_cell.length_c   1.000
_cell.angle_alpha   90.00
_cell.angle_beta   90.00
_cell.angle_gamma   90.00
#
_symmetry.space_group_name_H-M   'P 1'
#
loop_
_entity.id
_entity.type
_entity.pdbx_description
1 polymer ?
#
loop_
_entity_poly.entity_id
_entity_poly.type
_entity_poly.pdbx_seq_one_letter_code
_entity_poly.pdbx_strand_id
1 'polypeptide(L)' 'MKIKFKHIAITAAFGIIANTVGALLKILHWEFPVLGIKINGSTLLILGTILWILAAILLMIKAITAKNQDVLNK' A
#
# COMPACT_ATOMS: atom_id res chain seq x y z
N MET A 1 1.59 -13.20 -15.27
CA MET A 1 1.04 -13.11 -13.90
C MET A 1 -0.26 -12.29 -13.93
N LYS A 2 -1.44 -12.90 -13.74
CA LYS A 2 -2.75 -12.17 -13.79
C LYS A 2 -2.96 -11.40 -12.47
N ILE A 3 -2.54 -10.14 -12.40
CA ILE A 3 -2.80 -9.28 -11.24
C ILE A 3 -4.32 -8.98 -11.17
N LYS A 4 -5.03 -9.69 -10.28
CA LYS A 4 -6.47 -9.45 -10.07
C LYS A 4 -6.66 -8.13 -9.31
N PHE A 5 -7.75 -7.42 -9.60
CA PHE A 5 -8.04 -6.10 -9.01
C PHE A 5 -8.17 -6.20 -7.49
N LYS A 6 -8.68 -7.34 -7.00
CA LYS A 6 -8.74 -7.68 -5.58
C LYS A 6 -7.39 -7.54 -4.86
N HIS A 7 -6.26 -7.93 -5.45
CA HIS A 7 -4.96 -7.81 -4.79
C HIS A 7 -4.53 -6.35 -4.65
N ILE A 8 -4.78 -5.52 -5.66
CA ILE A 8 -4.47 -4.08 -5.62
C ILE A 8 -5.30 -3.39 -4.52
N ALA A 9 -6.60 -3.74 -4.45
CA ALA A 9 -7.49 -3.22 -3.41
C ALA A 9 -7.05 -3.65 -2.01
N ILE A 10 -6.62 -4.91 -1.83
CA ILE A 10 -6.09 -5.40 -0.55
C ILE A 10 -4.82 -4.62 -0.16
N THR A 11 -3.86 -4.44 -1.07
CA THR A 11 -2.64 -3.67 -0.81
C THR A 11 -2.95 -2.22 -0.43
N ALA A 12 -3.88 -1.57 -1.14
CA ALA A 12 -4.33 -0.21 -0.82
C ALA A 12 -5.00 -0.14 0.56
N ALA A 13 -5.85 -1.11 0.90
CA ALA A 13 -6.51 -1.19 2.21
C ALA A 13 -5.49 -1.32 3.36
N PHE A 14 -4.49 -2.19 3.21
CA PHE A 14 -3.40 -2.29 4.19
C PHE A 14 -2.60 -0.98 4.31
N GLY A 15 -2.35 -0.30 3.20
CA GLY A 15 -1.71 1.01 3.21
C GLY A 15 -2.52 2.07 3.98
N ILE A 16 -3.85 2.09 3.82
CA ILE A 16 -4.74 2.97 4.60
C ILE A 16 -4.65 2.64 6.08
N ILE A 17 -4.80 1.36 6.45
CA ILE A 17 -4.75 0.94 7.85
C ILE A 17 -3.41 1.32 8.49
N ALA A 18 -2.29 1.04 7.81
CA ALA A 18 -0.95 1.38 8.30
C ALA A 18 -0.78 2.89 8.48
N ASN A 19 -1.31 3.71 7.56
CA ASN A 19 -1.27 5.16 7.68
C ASN A 19 -2.15 5.68 8.82
N THR A 20 -3.37 5.16 8.99
CA THR A 20 -4.26 5.55 10.08
C THR A 20 -3.68 5.20 11.44
N VAL A 21 -3.19 3.96 11.60
CA VAL A 21 -2.55 3.51 12.84
C VAL A 21 -1.24 4.26 13.08
N GLY A 22 -0.42 4.46 12.05
CA GLY A 22 0.82 5.23 12.14
C GLY A 22 0.59 6.69 12.55
N ALA A 23 -0.43 7.35 11.99
CA ALA A 23 -0.81 8.70 12.38
C ALA A 23 -1.27 8.76 13.85
N LEU A 24 -2.10 7.82 14.28
CA LEU A 24 -2.56 7.72 15.66
C LEU A 24 -1.37 7.59 16.63
N LEU A 25 -0.44 6.67 16.35
CA LEU A 25 0.74 6.44 17.17
C LEU A 25 1.70 7.62 17.16
N LYS A 26 1.80 8.36 16.04
CA LYS A 26 2.61 9.57 15.96
C LYS A 26 2.05 10.70 16.84
N ILE A 27 0.73 10.87 16.87
CA ILE A 27 0.07 11.86 17.75
C ILE A 27 0.21 11.46 19.21
N LEU A 28 0.03 10.17 19.52
CA LEU A 28 0.15 9.63 20.88
C LEU A 28 1.61 9.51 21.35
N HIS A 29 2.59 9.79 20.50
CA HIS A 29 4.03 9.58 20.77
C HIS A 29 4.34 8.16 21.27
N TRP A 30 3.54 7.19 20.83
CA TRP A 30 3.66 5.81 21.28
C TRP A 30 4.64 5.05 20.39
N GLU A 31 5.62 4.40 21.01
CA GLU A 31 6.54 3.45 20.39
C GLU A 31 6.43 2.08 21.05
N PHE A 32 6.62 1.02 20.26
CA PHE A 32 6.68 -0.34 20.78
C PHE A 32 7.78 -1.15 20.09
N PRO A 33 8.48 -2.02 20.84
CA PRO A 33 9.51 -2.88 20.29
C PRO A 33 8.87 -4.08 19.57
N VAL A 34 9.26 -4.33 18.32
CA VAL A 34 8.90 -5.53 17.56
C VAL A 34 10.17 -6.14 17.00
N LEU A 35 10.44 -7.40 17.36
CA LEU A 35 11.63 -8.15 16.87
C LEU A 35 12.96 -7.38 17.06
N GLY A 36 13.10 -6.64 18.16
CA GLY A 36 14.30 -5.85 18.47
C GLY A 36 14.37 -4.49 17.75
N ILE A 37 13.39 -4.15 16.92
CA ILE A 37 13.30 -2.85 16.22
C ILE A 37 12.22 -2.00 16.90
N LYS A 38 12.54 -0.74 17.20
CA LYS A 38 11.55 0.23 17.68
C LYS A 38 10.65 0.66 16.53
N ILE A 39 9.37 0.27 16.60
CA ILE A 39 8.35 0.73 15.67
C ILE A 39 7.62 1.91 16.32
N ASN A 40 7.62 3.04 15.62
CA ASN A 40 6.88 4.24 16.01
C ASN A 40 5.93 4.68 14.89
N GLY A 41 5.12 5.70 15.16
CA GLY A 41 4.17 6.22 14.18
C GLY A 41 4.81 6.64 12.85
N SER A 42 6.02 7.20 12.87
CA SER A 42 6.74 7.57 11.63
C SER A 42 7.13 6.35 10.80
N THR A 43 7.60 5.27 11.43
CA THR A 43 7.93 4.01 10.73
C THR A 43 6.70 3.41 10.04
N LEU A 44 5.55 3.39 10.74
CA LEU A 44 4.29 2.90 10.17
C LEU A 44 3.76 3.77 9.03
N LEU A 45 3.89 5.10 9.12
CA LEU A 45 3.52 6.02 8.05
C LEU A 45 4.39 5.81 6.79
N ILE A 46 5.70 5.58 6.96
CA ILE A 46 6.59 5.28 5.85
C ILE A 46 6.14 3.97 5.17
N LEU A 47 5.90 2.92 5.96
CA LEU A 47 5.42 1.63 5.43
C LEU A 47 4.06 1.75 4.71
N GLY A 48 3.11 2.48 5.30
CA GLY A 48 1.80 2.71 4.69
C GLY A 48 1.91 3.50 3.37
N THR A 49 2.80 4.48 3.31
CA THR A 49 3.08 5.25 2.09
C THR A 49 3.70 4.38 0.99
N ILE A 50 4.66 3.51 1.34
CA ILE A 50 5.25 2.56 0.38
C ILE A 50 4.18 1.62 -0.19
N LEU A 51 3.30 1.08 0.66
CA LEU A 51 2.19 0.23 0.22
C LEU A 51 1.23 0.96 -0.72
N TRP A 52 0.96 2.23 -0.47
CA TRP A 52 0.17 3.09 -1.36
C TRP A 52 0.83 3.30 -2.72
N ILE A 53 2.11 3.61 -2.74
CA ILE A 53 2.89 3.79 -3.99
C ILE A 53 2.88 2.48 -4.79
N LEU A 54 3.11 1.34 -4.14
CA LEU A 54 3.05 0.03 -4.78
C LEU A 54 1.66 -0.29 -5.33
N ALA A 55 0.60 0.00 -4.57
CA ALA A 55 -0.77 -0.17 -5.04
C ALA A 55 -1.05 0.68 -6.28
N ALA A 56 -0.61 1.94 -6.29
CA ALA A 56 -0.75 2.85 -7.43
C ALA A 56 0.00 2.35 -8.67
N ILE A 57 1.24 1.88 -8.51
CA ILE A 57 2.04 1.30 -9.61
C ILE A 57 1.34 0.05 -10.17
N LEU A 58 0.85 -0.85 -9.33
CA LEU A 58 0.14 -2.04 -9.77
C LEU A 58 -1.17 -1.69 -10.50
N LEU A 59 -1.85 -0.62 -10.07
CA LEU A 59 -3.05 -0.09 -10.74
C LEU A 59 -2.71 0.46 -12.13
N MET A 60 -1.62 1.23 -12.26
CA MET A 60 -1.14 1.73 -13.54
C MET A 60 -0.74 0.61 -14.50
N ILE A 61 0.05 -0.37 -14.05
CA ILE A 61 0.44 -1.53 -14.86
C ILE A 61 -0.81 -2.28 -15.36
N LYS A 62 -1.78 -2.47 -14.47
CA LYS A 62 -3.03 -3.13 -14.82
C LYS A 62 -3.85 -2.32 -15.83
N ALA A 63 -3.94 -1.00 -15.67
CA ALA A 63 -4.64 -0.11 -16.59
C ALA A 63 -4.00 -0.11 -17.99
N ILE A 64 -2.67 -0.04 -18.06
CA ILE A 64 -1.92 -0.11 -19.33
C ILE A 64 -2.11 -1.47 -20.00
N THR A 65 -2.03 -2.56 -19.23
CA THR A 65 -2.22 -3.92 -19.76
C THR A 65 -3.65 -4.15 -20.25
N ALA A 66 -4.65 -3.66 -19.52
CA ALA A 66 -6.06 -3.74 -19.94
C ALA A 66 -6.30 -2.93 -21.23
N LYS A 67 -5.75 -1.71 -21.32
CA LYS A 67 -5.80 -0.89 -22.52
C LYS A 67 -5.14 -1.58 -23.73
N ASN A 68 -3.98 -2.21 -23.53
CA ASN A 68 -3.30 -2.95 -24.60
C ASN A 68 -4.05 -4.22 -25.01
N GLN A 69 -4.80 -4.87 -24.11
CA GLN A 69 -5.67 -6.00 -24.45
C GLN A 69 -6.93 -5.56 -25.20
N ASP A 70 -7.46 -4.36 -24.98
CA ASP A 70 -8.55 -3.80 -25.79
C ASP A 70 -8.09 -3.33 -27.18
N VAL A 71 -6.82 -2.91 -27.33
CA VAL A 71 -6.26 -2.55 -28.66
C VAL A 71 -5.94 -3.80 -29.50
N LEU A 72 -5.62 -4.93 -28.87
CA LEU A 72 -5.42 -6.23 -29.54
C LEU A 72 -6.71 -7.06 -29.70
N ASN A 73 -7.85 -6.55 -29.22
CA ASN A 73 -9.15 -7.21 -29.33
C ASN A 73 -10.17 -6.38 -30.13
N LYS A 74 -9.68 -5.61 -31.11
CA LYS A 74 -10.44 -5.16 -32.28
C LYS A 74 -9.66 -5.44 -33.55
#